data_AF-A0A831WHB9-F1
#
_entry.id   AF-A0A831WHB9-F1
#
_cell.length_a   1.000
_cell.length_b   1.000
_cell.length_c   1.000
_cell.angle_alpha   90.00
_cell.angle_beta   90.00
_cell.angle_gamma   90.00
#
_symmetry.space_group_name_H-M   'P 1'
#
loop_
_entity.id
_entity.type
_entity.pdbx_description
1 polymer ?
#
loop_
_entity_poly.entity_id
_entity_poly.type
_entity_poly.pdbx_seq_one_letter_code
_entity_poly.pdbx_strand_id
1 'polypeptide(L)'
;MTSNKKTWSRFYISVILVGFFIWSLFGLLPDQLLHLNILESQGGETVLITTPANQKILINGGEKTKVLEELGKELNFFENTIDLLILTNPQESFVEGLVEVVKRYTVKKVLLTGINYPNEVYEEFLKLLDENQIPLEIAQGNKDYQLEKNIYLDILHPLESIAGKKLKPSQSVVITKLTYGETSALLVGNITKEISLKQLQTDLDLSADLLVIDPQKASPDFLAAVNARQILTSTEAGKLISNGREWQEAR
;
A
#
# COMPACT_ATOMS: atom_id res chain seq x y z
N MET A 1 36.39 37.66 37.14
CA MET A 1 36.50 36.18 37.03
C MET A 1 35.19 35.44 36.69
N THR A 2 34.12 36.11 36.24
CA THR A 2 32.79 35.49 36.02
C THR A 2 32.47 35.16 34.54
N SER A 3 33.23 35.70 33.58
CA SER A 3 33.00 35.52 32.14
C SER A 3 33.12 34.06 31.66
N ASN A 4 34.10 33.32 32.20
CA ASN A 4 34.40 31.98 31.71
C ASN A 4 33.29 30.96 32.05
N LYS A 5 32.70 30.99 33.25
CA LYS A 5 31.67 30.01 33.62
C LYS A 5 30.42 30.08 32.73
N LYS A 6 30.07 31.27 32.22
CA LYS A 6 28.90 31.48 31.36
C LYS A 6 29.14 31.00 29.92
N THR A 7 30.38 31.09 29.41
CA THR A 7 30.75 30.56 28.09
C THR A 7 30.80 29.04 28.09
N TRP A 8 31.38 28.42 29.12
CA TRP A 8 31.37 26.95 29.28
C TRP A 8 29.94 26.41 29.44
N SER A 9 29.08 27.06 30.24
CA SER A 9 27.67 26.67 30.37
C SER A 9 26.90 26.71 29.03
N ARG A 10 27.09 27.76 28.22
CA ARG A 10 26.51 27.84 26.88
C ARG A 10 27.01 26.74 25.96
N PHE A 11 28.30 26.44 26.01
CA PHE A 11 28.89 25.35 25.24
C PHE A 11 28.27 23.99 25.60
N TYR A 12 28.13 23.66 26.89
CA TYR A 12 27.48 22.41 27.31
C TYR A 12 26.02 22.33 26.89
N ILE A 13 25.25 23.42 27.00
CA ILE A 13 23.86 23.47 26.54
C ILE A 13 23.80 23.22 25.02
N SER A 14 24.67 23.85 24.24
CA SER A 14 24.74 23.62 22.80
C SER A 14 25.10 22.18 22.46
N VAL A 15 26.06 21.56 23.15
CA VAL A 15 26.41 20.14 22.95
C VAL A 15 25.24 19.23 23.30
N ILE A 16 24.51 19.50 24.39
CA ILE A 16 23.32 18.74 24.77
C ILE A 16 22.21 18.89 23.73
N LEU A 17 21.96 20.10 23.24
CA LEU A 17 20.94 20.33 22.20
C LEU A 17 21.31 19.64 20.89
N VAL A 18 22.58 19.68 20.48
CA VAL A 18 23.06 18.96 19.30
C VAL A 18 22.98 17.45 19.52
N GLY A 19 23.36 16.95 20.69
CA GLY A 19 23.24 15.53 21.04
C GLY A 19 21.80 15.05 21.05
N PHE A 20 20.89 15.83 21.63
CA PHE A 20 19.44 15.56 21.61
C PHE A 20 18.88 15.59 20.19
N PHE A 21 19.30 16.58 19.38
CA PHE A 21 18.88 16.66 17.98
C PHE A 21 19.35 15.44 17.20
N ILE A 22 20.63 15.06 17.29
CA ILE A 22 21.17 13.84 16.66
C ILE A 22 20.42 12.60 17.15
N TRP A 23 20.15 12.50 18.46
CA TRP A 23 19.41 11.36 19.02
C TRP A 23 17.97 11.29 18.47
N SER A 24 17.29 12.43 18.33
CA SER A 24 15.95 12.48 17.74
C SER A 24 15.92 12.01 16.28
N LEU A 25 17.01 12.22 15.52
CA LEU A 25 17.13 11.75 14.14
C LEU A 25 17.22 10.22 14.03
N PHE A 26 17.66 9.51 15.08
CA PHE A 26 17.67 8.04 15.06
C PHE A 26 16.26 7.43 15.02
N GLY A 27 15.26 8.11 15.56
CA GLY A 27 13.86 7.67 15.49
C GLY A 27 13.23 7.78 14.10
N LEU A 28 13.94 8.40 13.15
CA LEU A 28 13.51 8.56 11.76
C LEU A 28 14.10 7.52 10.82
N LEU A 29 14.99 6.65 11.32
CA LEU A 29 15.59 5.60 10.51
C LEU A 29 14.63 4.39 10.40
N PRO A 30 14.60 3.70 9.25
CA PRO A 30 13.83 2.47 9.10
C PRO A 30 14.26 1.43 10.14
N ASP A 31 13.29 0.73 10.72
CA ASP A 31 13.52 -0.35 11.70
C ASP A 31 13.95 -1.68 11.04
N GLN A 32 14.16 -1.66 9.71
CA GLN A 32 14.54 -2.80 8.87
C GLN A 32 13.47 -3.91 8.81
N LEU A 33 12.22 -3.59 9.13
CA LEU A 33 11.09 -4.49 9.00
C LEU A 33 10.25 -4.14 7.77
N LEU A 34 9.51 -5.12 7.27
CA LEU A 34 8.45 -4.88 6.31
C LEU A 34 7.19 -4.49 7.09
N HIS A 35 6.63 -3.33 6.81
CA HIS A 35 5.38 -2.87 7.41
C HIS A 35 4.24 -3.05 6.42
N LEU A 36 3.11 -3.57 6.90
CA LEU A 36 1.85 -3.65 6.19
C LEU A 36 0.80 -2.93 7.04
N ASN A 37 0.41 -1.74 6.58
CA ASN A 37 -0.50 -0.86 7.29
C ASN A 37 -1.83 -0.82 6.53
N ILE A 38 -2.88 -1.33 7.16
CA ILE A 38 -4.23 -1.23 6.64
C ILE A 38 -4.80 0.09 7.14
N LEU A 39 -4.96 1.01 6.21
CA LEU A 39 -5.41 2.36 6.51
C LEU A 39 -6.93 2.36 6.67
N GLU A 40 -7.42 3.10 7.66
CA GLU A 40 -8.85 3.25 7.88
C GLU A 40 -9.50 3.95 6.66
N SER A 41 -10.42 3.27 5.99
CA SER A 41 -11.18 3.85 4.89
C SER A 41 -12.59 3.27 4.82
N GLN A 42 -13.54 4.12 4.45
CA GLN A 42 -14.88 3.69 4.08
C GLN A 42 -14.86 3.21 2.62
N GLY A 43 -15.62 2.15 2.31
CA GLY A 43 -15.87 1.75 0.92
C GLY A 43 -14.77 0.92 0.22
N GLY A 44 -13.65 0.61 0.87
CA GLY A 44 -12.58 -0.18 0.25
C GLY A 44 -11.34 -0.42 1.11
N GLU A 45 -10.54 -1.41 0.74
CA GLU A 45 -9.25 -1.76 1.33
C GLU A 45 -8.15 -0.81 0.83
N THR A 46 -7.66 0.06 1.71
CA THR A 46 -6.51 0.94 1.48
C THR A 46 -5.32 0.41 2.27
N VAL A 47 -4.19 0.16 1.60
CA VAL A 47 -3.02 -0.46 2.23
C VAL A 47 -1.76 0.32 1.89
N LEU A 48 -0.97 0.66 2.90
CA LEU A 48 0.38 1.17 2.75
C LEU A 48 1.38 0.07 3.14
N ILE A 49 2.26 -0.28 2.22
CA ILE A 49 3.39 -1.18 2.47
C ILE A 49 4.66 -0.34 2.52
N THR A 50 5.45 -0.49 3.58
CA THR A 50 6.76 0.13 3.70
C THR A 50 7.82 -0.95 3.84
N THR A 51 8.77 -0.99 2.91
CA THR A 51 9.83 -1.99 2.90
C THR A 51 10.99 -1.61 3.85
N PRO A 52 11.91 -2.54 4.20
CA PRO A 52 13.07 -2.26 5.02
C PRO A 52 13.99 -1.14 4.49
N ALA A 53 14.16 -1.01 3.18
CA ALA A 53 14.88 0.10 2.53
C ALA A 53 13.99 1.32 2.27
N ASN A 54 12.83 1.38 2.92
CA ASN A 54 11.93 2.53 2.98
C ASN A 54 11.28 2.89 1.64
N GLN A 55 10.98 1.90 0.79
CA GLN A 55 10.11 2.07 -0.37
C GLN A 55 8.65 2.05 0.08
N LYS A 56 7.80 2.88 -0.56
CA LYS A 56 6.39 3.01 -0.23
C LYS A 56 5.52 2.53 -1.38
N ILE A 57 4.67 1.55 -1.08
CA ILE A 57 3.67 1.05 -2.00
C ILE A 57 2.29 1.34 -1.42
N LEU A 58 1.52 2.18 -2.12
CA LEU A 58 0.15 2.50 -1.73
C LEU A 58 -0.82 1.75 -2.64
N ILE A 59 -1.77 1.03 -2.05
CA ILE A 59 -2.81 0.30 -2.76
C ILE A 59 -4.15 0.95 -2.42
N ASN A 60 -4.83 1.45 -3.46
CA ASN A 60 -6.05 2.27 -3.39
C ASN A 60 -5.90 3.54 -2.54
N GLY A 61 -6.90 4.42 -2.59
CA GLY A 61 -6.90 5.70 -1.87
C GLY A 61 -8.08 5.92 -0.94
N GLY A 62 -9.02 4.98 -0.86
CA GLY A 62 -10.23 5.17 -0.06
C GLY A 62 -11.07 6.38 -0.52
N GLU A 63 -12.02 6.76 0.32
CA GLU A 63 -12.90 7.90 0.11
C GLU A 63 -12.26 9.22 0.56
N LYS A 64 -12.46 10.26 -0.24
CA LYS A 64 -12.09 11.67 0.03
C LYS A 64 -10.63 11.81 0.47
N THR A 65 -10.37 12.68 1.44
CA THR A 65 -9.02 13.01 1.93
C THR A 65 -8.57 12.13 3.10
N LYS A 66 -9.34 11.10 3.49
CA LYS A 66 -9.02 10.28 4.67
C LYS A 66 -7.66 9.59 4.53
N VAL A 67 -7.30 9.14 3.33
CA VAL A 67 -5.97 8.58 3.06
C VAL A 67 -4.84 9.57 3.34
N LEU A 68 -5.04 10.87 3.13
CA LEU A 68 -4.01 11.87 3.46
C LEU A 68 -3.79 12.00 4.96
N GLU A 69 -4.86 11.85 5.76
CA GLU A 69 -4.77 11.85 7.22
C GLU A 69 -4.01 10.62 7.70
N GLU A 70 -4.35 9.43 7.19
CA GLU A 70 -3.67 8.18 7.55
C GLU A 70 -2.21 8.17 7.09
N LEU A 71 -1.91 8.62 5.87
CA LEU A 71 -0.53 8.80 5.41
C LEU A 71 0.24 9.80 6.27
N GLY A 72 -0.42 10.86 6.76
CA GLY A 72 0.20 11.83 7.67
C GLY A 72 0.52 11.29 9.06
N LYS A 73 -0.11 10.19 9.47
CA LYS A 73 0.23 9.46 10.71
C LYS A 73 1.39 8.49 10.51
N GLU A 74 1.44 7.86 9.33
CA GLU A 74 2.41 6.79 9.04
C GLU A 74 3.73 7.28 8.44
N LEU A 75 3.70 8.40 7.70
CA LEU A 75 4.88 8.95 7.03
C LEU A 75 5.43 10.15 7.80
N ASN A 76 6.76 10.23 7.88
CA ASN A 76 7.43 11.39 8.45
C ASN A 76 7.22 12.64 7.57
N PHE A 77 7.36 13.84 8.14
CA PHE A 77 7.11 15.11 7.43
C PHE A 77 7.89 15.28 6.11
N PHE A 78 9.09 14.71 6.00
CA PHE A 78 9.94 14.78 4.80
C PHE A 78 9.72 13.60 3.84
N GLU A 79 8.91 12.62 4.21
CA GLU A 79 8.55 11.48 3.36
C GLU A 79 7.34 11.84 2.51
N ASN A 80 7.62 12.27 1.29
CA ASN A 80 6.60 12.72 0.34
C ASN A 80 6.59 11.89 -0.96
N THR A 81 7.19 10.71 -0.96
CA THR A 81 7.34 9.86 -2.15
C THR A 81 6.58 8.56 -1.99
N ILE A 82 5.80 8.21 -3.01
CA ILE A 82 5.18 6.89 -3.19
C ILE A 82 5.87 6.24 -4.39
N ASP A 83 6.59 5.14 -4.15
CA ASP A 83 7.38 4.47 -5.19
C ASP A 83 6.50 3.71 -6.19
N LEU A 84 5.42 3.10 -5.69
CA LEU A 84 4.42 2.42 -6.50
C LEU A 84 3.03 2.69 -5.95
N LEU A 85 2.13 3.17 -6.80
CA LEU A 85 0.72 3.34 -6.48
C LEU A 85 -0.10 2.34 -7.30
N ILE A 86 -0.88 1.50 -6.64
CA ILE A 86 -1.68 0.45 -7.28
C ILE A 86 -3.16 0.80 -7.11
N LEU A 87 -3.87 0.98 -8.22
CA LEU A 87 -5.33 1.10 -8.21
C LEU A 87 -5.93 -0.26 -8.58
N THR A 88 -6.60 -0.89 -7.62
CA THR A 88 -7.09 -2.27 -7.80
C THR A 88 -8.28 -2.34 -8.77
N ASN A 89 -9.14 -1.33 -8.81
CA ASN A 89 -10.25 -1.21 -9.76
C ASN A 89 -10.73 0.27 -9.79
N PRO A 90 -11.44 0.72 -10.84
CA PRO A 90 -11.76 2.14 -11.02
C PRO A 90 -13.01 2.61 -10.26
N GLN A 91 -13.55 1.83 -9.32
CA GLN A 91 -14.67 2.28 -8.50
C GLN A 91 -14.25 3.46 -7.63
N GLU A 92 -15.16 4.43 -7.49
CA GLU A 92 -14.91 5.73 -6.86
C GLU A 92 -14.27 5.63 -5.47
N SER A 93 -14.78 4.75 -4.61
CA SER A 93 -14.26 4.54 -3.25
C SER A 93 -12.82 4.00 -3.17
N PHE A 94 -12.19 3.65 -4.30
CA PHE A 94 -10.76 3.30 -4.35
C PHE A 94 -9.89 4.38 -5.00
N VAL A 95 -10.47 5.27 -5.81
CA VAL A 95 -9.72 6.26 -6.61
C VAL A 95 -9.87 7.69 -6.08
N GLU A 96 -10.95 8.01 -5.39
CA GLU A 96 -11.24 9.37 -4.93
C GLU A 96 -10.08 9.97 -4.12
N GLY A 97 -9.57 9.27 -3.12
CA GLY A 97 -8.42 9.76 -2.36
C GLY A 97 -7.11 9.77 -3.12
N LEU A 98 -6.97 8.97 -4.19
CA LEU A 98 -5.74 8.93 -4.99
C LEU A 98 -5.54 10.21 -5.80
N VAL A 99 -6.63 10.88 -6.20
CA VAL A 99 -6.59 12.22 -6.83
C VAL A 99 -5.80 13.19 -5.95
N GLU A 100 -6.11 13.20 -4.64
CA GLU A 100 -5.46 14.08 -3.67
C GLU A 100 -4.06 13.60 -3.29
N VAL A 101 -3.81 12.28 -3.28
CA VAL A 101 -2.46 11.72 -3.11
C VAL A 101 -1.53 12.19 -4.24
N VAL A 102 -1.95 12.09 -5.50
CA VAL A 102 -1.14 12.52 -6.65
C VAL A 102 -0.86 14.03 -6.62
N LYS A 103 -1.80 14.84 -6.13
CA LYS A 103 -1.61 16.29 -5.97
C LYS A 103 -0.59 16.65 -4.87
N ARG A 104 -0.43 15.80 -3.85
CA ARG A 104 0.37 16.12 -2.63
C ARG A 104 1.69 15.35 -2.52
N TYR A 105 1.76 14.14 -3.07
CA TYR A 105 2.91 13.26 -3.01
C TYR A 105 3.55 13.09 -4.40
N THR A 106 4.87 12.90 -4.42
CA THR A 106 5.59 12.48 -5.62
C THR A 106 5.35 10.99 -5.85
N VAL A 107 4.53 10.66 -6.84
CA VAL A 107 4.27 9.27 -7.24
C VAL A 107 5.20 8.87 -8.39
N LYS A 108 6.04 7.86 -8.19
CA LYS A 108 7.03 7.44 -9.20
C LYS A 108 6.46 6.55 -10.30
N LYS A 109 5.45 5.75 -9.99
CA LYS A 109 4.80 4.83 -10.93
C LYS A 109 3.40 4.48 -10.45
N VAL A 110 2.48 4.31 -11.40
CA VAL A 110 1.15 3.77 -11.18
C VAL A 110 0.96 2.43 -11.88
N LEU A 111 0.30 1.48 -11.22
CA LEU A 111 -0.19 0.23 -11.78
C LEU A 111 -1.71 0.18 -11.70
N LEU A 112 -2.39 -0.12 -12.80
CA LEU A 112 -3.86 -0.26 -12.85
C LEU A 112 -4.32 -1.19 -13.98
N THR A 113 -5.58 -1.61 -13.97
CA THR A 113 -6.11 -2.53 -14.99
C THR A 113 -6.30 -1.92 -16.38
N GLY A 114 -6.49 -0.60 -16.45
CA GLY A 114 -6.63 0.17 -17.68
C GLY A 114 -7.97 -0.01 -18.40
N ILE A 115 -8.99 -0.52 -17.73
CA ILE A 115 -10.32 -0.69 -18.33
C ILE A 115 -10.96 0.67 -18.67
N ASN A 116 -11.84 0.68 -19.65
CA ASN A 116 -12.65 1.85 -19.99
C ASN A 116 -13.88 1.88 -19.09
N TYR A 117 -13.87 2.74 -18.07
CA TYR A 117 -14.94 2.91 -17.10
C TYR A 117 -15.37 4.39 -17.02
N PRO A 118 -16.61 4.74 -17.43
CA PRO A 118 -17.08 6.12 -17.40
C PRO A 118 -17.38 6.55 -15.96
N ASN A 119 -16.45 7.28 -15.36
CA ASN A 119 -16.54 7.82 -14.01
C ASN A 119 -15.67 9.07 -13.92
N GLU A 120 -16.27 10.18 -13.51
CA GLU A 120 -15.61 11.51 -13.54
C GLU A 120 -14.35 11.54 -12.66
N VAL A 121 -14.39 10.88 -11.49
CA VAL A 121 -13.25 10.83 -10.57
C VAL A 121 -12.10 9.99 -11.14
N TYR A 122 -12.40 8.85 -11.77
CA TYR A 122 -11.40 8.03 -12.44
C TYR A 122 -10.78 8.75 -13.65
N GLU A 123 -11.60 9.47 -14.42
CA GLU A 123 -11.13 10.31 -15.53
C GLU A 123 -10.23 11.45 -15.05
N GLU A 124 -10.58 12.14 -13.96
CA GLU A 124 -9.73 13.15 -13.33
C GLU A 124 -8.39 12.53 -12.88
N PHE A 125 -8.44 11.37 -12.24
CA PHE A 125 -7.23 10.66 -11.80
C PHE A 125 -6.32 10.34 -12.99
N LEU A 126 -6.83 9.73 -14.06
CA LEU A 126 -6.04 9.41 -15.25
C LEU A 126 -5.46 10.67 -15.90
N LYS A 127 -6.24 11.75 -15.96
CA LYS A 127 -5.77 13.04 -16.47
C LYS A 127 -4.62 13.59 -15.63
N LEU A 128 -4.70 13.53 -14.30
CA LEU A 128 -3.62 13.97 -13.42
C LEU A 128 -2.35 13.14 -13.60
N LEU A 129 -2.47 11.84 -13.84
CA LEU A 129 -1.29 11.00 -14.13
C LEU A 129 -0.60 11.44 -15.43
N ASP A 130 -1.36 11.74 -16.48
CA ASP A 130 -0.84 12.23 -17.75
C ASP A 130 -0.22 13.63 -17.62
N GLU A 131 -0.92 14.57 -16.98
CA GLU A 131 -0.42 15.94 -16.76
C GLU A 131 0.90 15.95 -15.97
N ASN A 132 1.04 15.09 -14.97
CA ASN A 132 2.27 14.95 -14.19
C ASN A 132 3.31 14.02 -14.83
N GLN A 133 3.02 13.45 -16.00
CA GLN A 133 3.88 12.50 -16.72
C GLN A 133 4.31 11.32 -15.83
N ILE A 134 3.41 10.84 -14.97
CA ILE A 134 3.67 9.72 -14.08
C ILE A 134 3.63 8.42 -14.90
N PRO A 135 4.70 7.60 -14.89
CA PRO A 135 4.71 6.32 -15.59
C PRO A 135 3.53 5.44 -15.18
N LEU A 136 2.68 5.11 -16.13
CA LEU A 136 1.52 4.23 -15.95
C LEU A 136 1.80 2.85 -16.56
N GLU A 137 1.46 1.82 -15.80
CA GLU A 137 1.67 0.44 -16.16
C GLU A 137 0.36 -0.35 -16.05
N ILE A 138 0.15 -1.27 -16.99
CA ILE A 138 -1.05 -2.11 -17.02
C ILE A 138 -0.81 -3.39 -16.20
N ALA A 139 -1.71 -3.63 -15.24
CA ALA A 139 -1.73 -4.84 -14.44
C ALA A 139 -2.03 -6.05 -15.33
N GLN A 140 -1.15 -7.03 -15.27
CA GLN A 140 -1.29 -8.34 -15.91
C GLN A 140 -0.50 -9.37 -15.10
N GLY A 141 -0.94 -10.62 -15.15
CA GLY A 141 -0.38 -11.72 -14.39
C GLY A 141 1.03 -12.09 -14.86
N ASN A 142 1.69 -12.94 -14.07
CA ASN A 142 3.09 -13.35 -14.26
C ASN A 142 4.07 -12.17 -14.21
N LYS A 143 3.71 -11.13 -13.46
CA LYS A 143 4.56 -9.98 -13.21
C LYS A 143 4.95 -9.92 -11.75
N ASP A 144 6.25 -10.06 -11.51
CA ASP A 144 6.83 -10.11 -10.18
C ASP A 144 7.65 -8.83 -9.99
N TYR A 145 7.25 -7.98 -9.05
CA TYR A 145 8.07 -6.85 -8.64
C TYR A 145 8.98 -7.28 -7.50
N GLN A 146 10.26 -7.46 -7.80
CA GLN A 146 11.26 -7.53 -6.74
C GLN A 146 11.44 -6.13 -6.14
N LEU A 147 10.76 -5.87 -5.03
CA LEU A 147 10.86 -4.62 -4.29
C LEU A 147 12.26 -4.51 -3.65
N GLU A 148 12.67 -5.58 -2.97
CA GLU A 148 13.97 -5.73 -2.33
C GLU A 148 14.45 -7.19 -2.33
N LYS A 149 15.63 -7.43 -1.75
CA LYS A 149 16.12 -8.78 -1.54
C LYS A 149 15.12 -9.58 -0.70
N ASN A 150 14.62 -10.67 -1.28
CA ASN A 150 13.62 -11.56 -0.70
C ASN A 150 12.23 -10.92 -0.47
N ILE A 151 11.97 -9.71 -1.00
CA ILE A 151 10.66 -9.06 -0.93
C ILE A 151 10.11 -8.93 -2.34
N TYR A 152 9.02 -9.64 -2.60
CA TYR A 152 8.36 -9.69 -3.90
C TYR A 152 6.92 -9.25 -3.78
N LEU A 153 6.43 -8.53 -4.78
CA LEU A 153 5.03 -8.20 -4.96
C LEU A 153 4.57 -8.72 -6.31
N ASP A 154 3.83 -9.82 -6.30
CA ASP A 154 3.41 -10.53 -7.50
C ASP A 154 1.99 -10.11 -7.88
N ILE A 155 1.75 -9.87 -9.16
CA ILE A 155 0.40 -9.60 -9.69
C ILE A 155 -0.21 -10.93 -10.13
N LEU A 156 -1.23 -11.38 -9.40
CA LEU A 156 -1.90 -12.66 -9.67
C LEU A 156 -3.08 -12.52 -10.64
N HIS A 157 -3.77 -11.38 -10.59
CA HIS A 157 -4.92 -11.10 -11.45
C HIS A 157 -4.92 -9.61 -11.83
N PRO A 158 -5.38 -9.23 -13.04
CA PRO A 158 -5.84 -10.10 -14.13
C PRO A 158 -4.69 -10.86 -14.77
N LEU A 159 -4.89 -12.10 -15.20
CA LEU A 159 -3.81 -12.93 -15.78
C LEU A 159 -3.29 -12.38 -17.12
N GLU A 160 -4.19 -11.81 -17.91
CA GLU A 160 -3.87 -11.10 -19.14
C GLU A 160 -4.34 -9.65 -19.03
N SER A 161 -3.73 -8.78 -19.83
CA SER A 161 -4.19 -7.39 -19.93
C SER A 161 -5.67 -7.31 -20.32
N ILE A 162 -6.40 -6.53 -19.54
CA ILE A 162 -7.81 -6.17 -19.80
C ILE A 162 -7.96 -4.69 -20.18
N ALA A 163 -6.84 -4.01 -20.46
CA ALA A 163 -6.85 -2.59 -20.80
C ALA A 163 -7.74 -2.30 -22.03
N GLY A 164 -8.46 -1.18 -21.99
CA GLY A 164 -9.39 -0.75 -23.03
C GLY A 164 -10.72 -1.52 -23.09
N LYS A 165 -10.87 -2.64 -22.37
CA LYS A 165 -12.14 -3.38 -22.30
C LYS A 165 -13.18 -2.59 -21.49
N LYS A 166 -14.45 -2.72 -21.84
CA LYS A 166 -15.58 -2.20 -21.06
C LYS A 166 -16.08 -3.30 -20.14
N LEU A 167 -15.65 -3.26 -18.88
CA LEU A 167 -15.98 -4.24 -17.85
C LEU A 167 -16.58 -3.54 -16.64
N LYS A 168 -17.31 -4.29 -15.80
CA LYS A 168 -17.68 -3.78 -14.48
C LYS A 168 -16.43 -3.72 -13.58
N PRO A 169 -16.34 -2.79 -12.62
CA PRO A 169 -15.24 -2.75 -11.65
C PRO A 169 -15.03 -4.08 -10.92
N SER A 170 -16.11 -4.79 -10.59
CA SER A 170 -16.07 -6.14 -9.98
C SER A 170 -15.45 -7.22 -10.86
N GLN A 171 -15.20 -6.95 -12.14
CA GLN A 171 -14.56 -7.88 -13.09
C GLN A 171 -13.13 -7.43 -13.45
N SER A 172 -12.68 -6.30 -12.91
CA SER A 172 -11.41 -5.67 -13.24
C SER A 172 -10.63 -5.37 -11.96
N VAL A 173 -10.35 -6.42 -11.20
CA VAL A 173 -9.68 -6.33 -9.90
C VAL A 173 -8.21 -6.73 -10.05
N VAL A 174 -7.30 -5.93 -9.48
CA VAL A 174 -5.91 -6.33 -9.28
C VAL A 174 -5.80 -7.12 -7.97
N ILE A 175 -5.31 -8.35 -8.06
CA ILE A 175 -4.96 -9.17 -6.89
C ILE A 175 -3.43 -9.23 -6.81
N THR A 176 -2.88 -8.89 -5.66
CA THR A 176 -1.43 -8.92 -5.42
C THR A 176 -1.07 -9.84 -4.27
N LYS A 177 0.09 -10.50 -4.38
CA LYS A 177 0.67 -11.32 -3.31
C LYS A 177 2.00 -10.69 -2.91
N LEU A 178 2.09 -10.27 -1.65
CA LEU A 178 3.33 -9.77 -1.05
C LEU A 178 4.02 -10.93 -0.34
N THR A 179 5.27 -11.20 -0.69
CA THR A 179 6.07 -12.27 -0.10
C THR A 179 7.35 -11.70 0.48
N TYR A 180 7.64 -11.99 1.75
CA TYR A 180 8.93 -11.70 2.39
C TYR A 180 9.44 -12.92 3.15
N GLY A 181 10.50 -13.55 2.63
CA GLY A 181 11.04 -14.78 3.22
C GLY A 181 9.99 -15.89 3.30
N GLU A 182 9.61 -16.27 4.52
CA GLU A 182 8.59 -17.29 4.82
C GLU A 182 7.19 -16.70 5.06
N THR A 183 7.06 -15.36 5.04
CA THR A 183 5.78 -14.67 5.28
C THR A 183 5.14 -14.20 3.99
N SER A 184 3.81 -14.25 3.96
CA SER A 184 3.01 -13.87 2.79
C SER A 184 1.73 -13.13 3.16
N ALA A 185 1.29 -12.20 2.31
CA ALA A 185 0.02 -11.51 2.42
C ALA A 185 -0.66 -11.40 1.05
N LEU A 186 -1.94 -11.79 0.98
CA LEU A 186 -2.77 -11.64 -0.21
C LEU A 186 -3.65 -10.38 -0.09
N LEU A 187 -3.50 -9.46 -1.05
CA LEU A 187 -4.19 -8.18 -1.10
C LEU A 187 -5.09 -8.19 -2.32
N VAL A 188 -6.40 -8.24 -2.07
CA VAL A 188 -7.36 -8.63 -3.12
C VAL A 188 -8.26 -7.49 -3.58
N GLY A 189 -8.15 -6.30 -2.99
CA GLY A 189 -9.04 -5.18 -3.26
C GLY A 189 -10.52 -5.59 -3.13
N ASN A 190 -11.34 -5.26 -4.12
CA ASN A 190 -12.79 -5.50 -4.10
C ASN A 190 -13.20 -6.83 -4.75
N ILE A 191 -12.72 -7.97 -4.23
CA ILE A 191 -13.33 -9.25 -4.61
C ILE A 191 -14.77 -9.29 -4.10
N THR A 192 -15.71 -9.59 -5.01
CA THR A 192 -17.10 -9.86 -4.66
C THR A 192 -17.39 -11.36 -4.80
N LYS A 193 -18.51 -11.82 -4.23
CA LYS A 193 -19.02 -13.19 -4.42
C LYS A 193 -19.25 -13.56 -5.89
N GLU A 194 -19.32 -12.58 -6.80
CA GLU A 194 -19.43 -12.81 -8.23
C GLU A 194 -18.12 -13.32 -8.86
N ILE A 195 -16.97 -12.92 -8.29
CA ILE A 195 -15.66 -13.48 -8.68
C ILE A 195 -15.54 -14.86 -8.07
N SER A 196 -15.91 -15.87 -8.85
CA SER A 196 -15.72 -17.27 -8.46
C SER A 196 -14.26 -17.69 -8.60
N LEU A 197 -13.80 -18.65 -7.79
CA LEU A 197 -12.49 -19.30 -8.00
C LEU A 197 -12.29 -19.81 -9.43
N LYS A 198 -13.37 -20.22 -10.10
CA LYS A 198 -13.32 -20.65 -11.51
C LYS A 198 -12.87 -19.53 -12.46
N GLN A 199 -13.16 -18.27 -12.14
CA GLN A 199 -12.72 -17.11 -12.90
C GLN A 199 -11.26 -16.73 -12.61
N LEU A 200 -10.77 -17.01 -11.40
CA LEU A 200 -9.37 -16.77 -11.03
C LEU A 200 -8.40 -17.81 -11.63
N GLN A 201 -8.88 -18.76 -12.44
CA GLN A 201 -8.15 -19.95 -12.89
C GLN A 201 -7.70 -20.85 -11.73
N THR A 202 -7.71 -22.16 -11.95
CA THR A 202 -7.52 -23.16 -10.89
C THR A 202 -6.09 -23.26 -10.36
N ASP A 203 -5.13 -22.66 -11.06
CA ASP A 203 -3.71 -22.92 -10.84
C ASP A 203 -2.98 -21.76 -10.12
N LEU A 204 -3.70 -20.68 -9.79
CA LEU A 204 -3.14 -19.58 -9.00
C LEU A 204 -2.91 -20.03 -7.54
N ASP A 205 -1.68 -19.82 -7.06
CA ASP A 205 -1.36 -20.01 -5.64
C ASP A 205 -1.86 -18.83 -4.80
N LEU A 206 -3.11 -18.94 -4.38
CA LEU A 206 -3.77 -17.99 -3.49
C LEU A 206 -3.38 -18.17 -2.02
N SER A 207 -2.57 -19.18 -1.66
CA SER A 207 -2.23 -19.42 -0.26
C SER A 207 -1.42 -18.26 0.33
N ALA A 208 -1.79 -17.79 1.51
CA ALA A 208 -1.06 -16.74 2.20
C ALA A 208 -1.24 -16.83 3.72
N ASP A 209 -0.32 -16.28 4.50
CA ASP A 209 -0.49 -16.19 5.96
C ASP A 209 -1.57 -15.17 6.33
N LEU A 210 -1.58 -14.05 5.60
CA LEU A 210 -2.53 -12.96 5.77
C LEU A 210 -3.41 -12.80 4.53
N LEU A 211 -4.69 -12.49 4.75
CA LEU A 211 -5.61 -12.06 3.71
C LEU A 211 -6.20 -10.71 4.08
N VAL A 212 -6.09 -9.71 3.20
CA VAL A 212 -6.70 -8.39 3.41
C VAL A 212 -7.95 -8.26 2.55
N ILE A 213 -9.12 -8.42 3.17
CA ILE A 213 -10.45 -8.36 2.55
C ILE A 213 -11.53 -8.13 3.62
N ASP A 214 -12.63 -7.48 3.26
CA ASP A 214 -13.90 -7.65 3.99
C ASP A 214 -14.47 -9.09 3.78
N PRO A 215 -14.49 -9.96 4.81
CA PRO A 215 -14.93 -11.35 4.67
C PRO A 215 -16.38 -11.48 4.18
N GLN A 216 -17.23 -10.46 4.40
CA GLN A 216 -18.63 -10.49 3.96
C GLN A 216 -18.77 -10.41 2.43
N LYS A 217 -17.75 -9.86 1.75
CA LYS A 217 -17.70 -9.73 0.28
C LYS A 217 -17.14 -10.99 -0.40
N ALA A 218 -16.39 -11.81 0.32
CA ALA A 218 -15.77 -13.03 -0.21
C ALA A 218 -16.77 -14.21 -0.33
N SER A 219 -16.51 -15.13 -1.26
CA SER A 219 -17.19 -16.42 -1.28
C SER A 219 -16.51 -17.41 -0.30
N PRO A 220 -17.25 -18.36 0.31
CA PRO A 220 -16.65 -19.36 1.20
C PRO A 220 -15.54 -20.18 0.53
N ASP A 221 -15.73 -20.55 -0.74
CA ASP A 221 -14.73 -21.31 -1.50
C ASP A 221 -13.44 -20.49 -1.66
N PHE A 222 -13.55 -19.19 -1.95
CA PHE A 222 -12.39 -18.30 -2.04
C PHE A 222 -11.61 -18.24 -0.72
N LEU A 223 -12.31 -18.04 0.41
CA LEU A 223 -11.68 -18.01 1.73
C LEU A 223 -10.97 -19.34 2.05
N ALA A 224 -11.60 -20.47 1.69
CA ALA A 224 -11.02 -21.80 1.87
C ALA A 224 -9.77 -22.04 0.99
N ALA A 225 -9.75 -21.50 -0.24
CA ALA A 225 -8.61 -21.62 -1.15
C ALA A 225 -7.40 -20.80 -0.68
N VAL A 226 -7.63 -19.61 -0.12
CA VAL A 226 -6.55 -18.80 0.47
C VAL A 226 -6.02 -19.46 1.74
N ASN A 227 -6.90 -20.07 2.55
CA ASN A 227 -6.55 -20.74 3.81
C ASN A 227 -5.66 -19.87 4.73
N ALA A 228 -5.99 -18.58 4.82
CA ALA A 228 -5.20 -17.63 5.60
C ALA A 228 -5.29 -17.91 7.10
N ARG A 229 -4.17 -17.70 7.81
CA ARG A 229 -4.12 -17.79 9.27
C ARG A 229 -4.81 -16.60 9.93
N GLN A 230 -4.75 -15.44 9.30
CA GLN A 230 -5.38 -14.21 9.78
C GLN A 230 -6.00 -13.45 8.60
N ILE A 231 -7.18 -12.88 8.83
CA ILE A 231 -7.89 -12.04 7.87
C ILE A 231 -8.01 -10.64 8.47
N LEU A 232 -7.75 -9.61 7.68
CA LEU A 232 -7.82 -8.21 8.09
C LEU A 232 -8.66 -7.39 7.11
N THR A 233 -9.23 -6.29 7.59
CA THR A 233 -10.14 -5.41 6.84
C THR A 233 -9.88 -3.96 7.20
N SER A 234 -10.04 -3.03 6.25
CA SER A 234 -9.87 -1.59 6.49
C SER A 234 -10.93 -0.95 7.37
N THR A 235 -11.97 -1.70 7.77
CA THR A 235 -12.88 -1.30 8.86
C THR A 235 -12.24 -1.42 10.25
N GLU A 236 -11.18 -2.22 10.37
CA GLU A 236 -10.38 -2.39 11.58
C GLU A 236 -8.92 -2.07 11.20
N ALA A 237 -8.55 -0.80 11.31
CA ALA A 237 -7.18 -0.38 11.02
C ALA A 237 -6.18 -1.29 11.75
N GLY A 238 -5.20 -1.79 11.00
CA GLY A 238 -4.29 -2.82 11.48
C GLY A 238 -2.88 -2.52 11.00
N LYS A 239 -1.91 -2.64 11.90
CA LYS A 239 -0.51 -2.45 11.60
C LYS A 239 0.26 -3.72 11.89
N LEU A 240 0.89 -4.26 10.87
CA LEU A 240 1.68 -5.48 10.98
C LEU A 240 3.10 -5.23 10.52
N ILE A 241 4.01 -5.95 11.15
CA ILE A 241 5.43 -5.99 10.78
C ILE A 241 5.86 -7.43 10.51
N SER A 242 6.77 -7.60 9.56
CA SER A 242 7.43 -8.87 9.28
C SER A 242 8.95 -8.68 9.21
N ASN A 243 9.67 -9.64 9.79
CA ASN A 243 11.12 -9.82 9.65
C ASN A 243 11.48 -10.89 8.61
N GLY A 244 10.50 -11.39 7.86
CA GLY A 244 10.64 -12.44 6.87
C GLY A 244 10.46 -13.86 7.41
N ARG A 245 10.07 -14.04 8.68
CA ARG A 245 9.75 -15.35 9.29
C ARG A 245 8.34 -15.43 9.84
N GLU A 246 7.86 -14.34 10.42
CA GLU A 246 6.51 -14.26 10.97
C GLU A 246 5.96 -12.84 10.87
N TRP A 247 4.63 -12.74 10.84
CA TRP A 247 3.90 -11.50 11.02
C TRP A 247 3.66 -11.25 12.50
N GLN A 248 3.81 -9.99 12.93
CA GLN A 248 3.49 -9.54 14.28
C GLN A 248 2.71 -8.23 14.22
N GLU A 249 1.80 -7.99 15.17
CA GLU A 249 1.19 -6.68 15.35
C GLU A 249 2.26 -5.65 15.74
N ALA A 250 2.29 -4.52 15.04
CA ALA A 250 3.15 -3.41 15.41
C ALA A 250 2.59 -2.76 16.69
N ARG A 251 3.48 -2.50 17.65
CA ARG A 251 3.14 -1.82 18.92
C ARG A 251 3.17 -0.31 18.79
#